data_AF-A0A1E3RJM6-F1
#
_entry.id   AF-A0A1E3RJM6-F1
#
_cell.length_a   1.000
_cell.length_b   1.000
_cell.length_c   1.000
_cell.angle_alpha   90.00
_cell.angle_beta   90.00
_cell.angle_gamma   90.00
#
_symmetry.space_group_name_H-M   'P 1'
#
loop_
_entity.id
_entity.type
_entity.pdbx_description
1 polymer ?
#
loop_
_entity_poly.entity_id
_entity_poly.type
_entity_poly.pdbx_seq_one_letter_code
_entity_poly.pdbx_strand_id
1 'polypeptide(L)'
;MLKLTCAAAAAAVAAIVSAPGAAAQEDDYLAGLEDRYRFLTAEQMLTEGYRVCALTSAGALSPDAAAMVMRDLEVSVGPAMDIVSGAVLNLC
;
A
#
# COMPACT_ATOMS: atom_id res chain seq x y z
N MET A 1 29.77 7.15 41.73
CA MET A 1 29.49 5.83 42.33
C MET A 1 27.98 5.61 42.27
N LEU A 2 27.53 4.71 41.39
CA LEU A 2 26.35 3.87 41.63
C LEU A 2 26.55 2.63 40.75
N LYS A 3 26.84 1.49 41.39
CA LYS A 3 27.02 0.17 40.75
C LYS A 3 25.87 -0.72 41.21
N LEU A 4 25.21 -1.43 40.29
CA LEU A 4 24.58 -2.75 40.44
C LEU A 4 23.97 -3.10 39.05
N THR A 5 24.65 -3.85 38.17
CA THR A 5 24.63 -5.32 37.98
C THR A 5 23.24 -5.97 37.95
N CYS A 6 22.83 -6.51 36.79
CA CYS A 6 22.40 -7.90 36.60
C CYS A 6 22.00 -8.15 35.13
N ALA A 7 22.50 -9.25 34.58
CA ALA A 7 22.27 -9.71 33.23
C ALA A 7 20.78 -10.05 32.99
N ALA A 8 20.26 -9.64 31.83
CA ALA A 8 19.07 -10.24 31.25
C ALA A 8 19.26 -10.25 29.73
N ALA A 9 19.31 -11.46 29.16
CA ALA A 9 19.25 -11.68 27.72
C ALA A 9 17.89 -11.15 27.22
N ALA A 10 17.87 -9.95 26.64
CA ALA A 10 16.68 -9.42 26.02
C ALA A 10 16.66 -9.90 24.57
N ALA A 11 15.85 -10.91 24.29
CA ALA A 11 15.41 -11.22 22.93
C ALA A 11 14.75 -9.95 22.37
N ALA A 12 15.38 -9.35 21.35
CA ALA A 12 14.82 -8.20 20.66
C ALA A 12 13.60 -8.66 19.85
N VAL A 13 12.42 -8.63 20.49
CA VAL A 13 11.16 -8.66 19.76
C VAL A 13 11.03 -7.28 19.11
N ALA A 14 11.36 -7.20 17.82
CA ALA A 14 11.07 -6.03 17.01
C ALA A 14 9.55 -5.90 16.93
N ALA A 15 8.96 -5.13 17.85
CA ALA A 15 7.58 -4.69 17.72
C ALA A 15 7.53 -3.77 16.50
N ILE A 16 7.03 -4.30 15.38
CA ILE A 16 6.64 -3.48 14.24
C ILE A 16 5.42 -2.70 14.73
N VAL A 17 5.65 -1.51 15.25
CA VAL A 17 4.58 -0.54 15.51
C VAL A 17 4.07 -0.16 14.13
N SER A 18 3.00 -0.81 13.68
CA SER A 18 2.21 -0.36 12.55
C SER A 18 1.77 1.06 12.87
N ALA A 19 2.25 2.03 12.09
CA ALA A 19 1.81 3.41 12.22
C ALA A 19 0.28 3.40 12.06
N PRO A 20 -0.50 3.93 13.01
CA PRO A 20 -1.97 3.86 12.98
C PRO A 20 -2.58 4.56 11.76
N GLY A 21 -1.78 5.30 10.98
CA GLY A 21 -2.20 5.88 9.71
C GLY A 21 -2.39 4.83 8.61
N ALA A 22 -1.46 3.88 8.45
CA ALA A 22 -1.41 3.04 7.24
C ALA A 22 -2.72 2.26 7.02
N ALA A 23 -3.31 1.70 8.08
CA ALA A 23 -4.57 0.96 7.97
C ALA A 23 -5.76 1.86 7.55
N ALA A 24 -5.83 3.10 8.04
CA ALA A 24 -6.92 4.01 7.67
C ALA A 24 -6.80 4.48 6.21
N GLN A 25 -5.57 4.72 5.74
CA GLN A 25 -5.28 5.01 4.33
C GLN A 25 -5.69 3.84 3.42
N GLU A 26 -5.42 2.60 3.84
CA GLU A 26 -5.81 1.39 3.12
C GLU A 26 -7.33 1.22 3.04
N ASP A 27 -8.05 1.47 4.14
CA ASP A 27 -9.51 1.41 4.18
C ASP A 27 -10.15 2.45 3.25
N ASP A 28 -9.67 3.70 3.27
CA ASP A 28 -10.15 4.77 2.40
C ASP A 28 -9.89 4.47 0.91
N TYR A 29 -8.72 3.89 0.61
CA TYR A 29 -8.37 3.42 -0.71
C TYR A 29 -9.30 2.29 -1.20
N LEU A 30 -9.51 1.27 -0.37
CA LEU A 30 -10.32 0.10 -0.70
C LEU A 30 -11.81 0.45 -0.82
N ALA A 31 -12.32 1.34 0.02
CA ALA A 31 -13.71 1.79 -0.04
C ALA A 31 -14.10 2.38 -1.41
N GLY A 32 -13.14 3.00 -2.11
CA GLY A 32 -13.34 3.53 -3.46
C GLY A 32 -13.39 2.48 -4.58
N LEU A 33 -12.93 1.24 -4.31
CA LEU A 33 -12.66 0.21 -5.32
C LEU A 33 -13.46 -1.08 -5.12
N GLU A 34 -13.60 -1.56 -3.88
CA GLU A 34 -14.15 -2.89 -3.58
C GLU A 34 -15.58 -3.08 -4.10
N ASP A 35 -16.44 -2.06 -3.98
CA ASP A 35 -17.82 -2.18 -4.48
C ASP A 35 -17.89 -2.24 -6.02
N ARG A 36 -16.98 -1.57 -6.74
CA ARG A 36 -16.97 -1.56 -8.22
C ARG A 36 -16.22 -2.74 -8.82
N TYR A 37 -15.15 -3.18 -8.16
CA TYR A 37 -14.19 -4.13 -8.70
C TYR A 37 -14.12 -5.40 -7.87
N ARG A 38 -15.30 -5.95 -7.52
CA ARG A 38 -15.50 -7.17 -6.72
C ARG A 38 -14.78 -8.43 -7.25
N PHE A 39 -14.33 -8.39 -8.51
CA PHE A 39 -13.56 -9.45 -9.14
C PHE A 39 -12.07 -9.42 -8.78
N LEU A 40 -11.59 -8.33 -8.18
CA LEU A 40 -10.25 -8.20 -7.60
C LEU A 40 -10.36 -8.38 -6.08
N THR A 41 -9.33 -8.96 -5.48
CA THR A 41 -9.20 -9.02 -4.02
C THR A 41 -8.66 -7.70 -3.47
N ALA A 42 -8.98 -7.39 -2.21
CA ALA A 42 -8.38 -6.26 -1.50
C ALA A 42 -6.84 -6.29 -1.55
N GLU A 43 -6.26 -7.49 -1.41
CA GLU A 43 -4.81 -7.67 -1.45
C GLU A 43 -4.20 -7.39 -2.84
N GLN A 44 -4.90 -7.73 -3.93
CA GLN A 44 -4.50 -7.35 -5.28
C GLN A 44 -4.55 -5.83 -5.47
N MET A 45 -5.62 -5.18 -5.00
CA MET A 45 -5.77 -3.73 -5.08
C MET A 45 -4.66 -3.03 -4.29
N LEU A 46 -4.42 -3.43 -3.03
CA LEU A 46 -3.38 -2.85 -2.19
C LEU A 46 -1.98 -3.05 -2.77
N THR A 47 -1.69 -4.26 -3.26
CA THR A 47 -0.38 -4.57 -3.86
C THR A 47 -0.10 -3.65 -5.05
N GLU A 48 -1.07 -3.50 -5.96
CA GLU A 48 -0.91 -2.62 -7.11
C GLU A 48 -0.94 -1.14 -6.72
N GLY A 49 -1.77 -0.75 -5.74
CA GLY A 49 -1.80 0.61 -5.21
C GLY A 49 -0.45 1.05 -4.65
N TYR A 50 0.21 0.21 -3.86
CA TYR A 50 1.55 0.50 -3.35
C TYR A 50 2.61 0.53 -4.45
N ARG A 51 2.52 -0.33 -5.47
CA ARG A 51 3.41 -0.26 -6.64
C ARG A 51 3.24 1.04 -7.42
N VAL A 52 1.99 1.45 -7.66
CA VAL A 52 1.69 2.75 -8.27
C VAL A 52 2.33 3.85 -7.45
N CYS A 53 2.15 3.85 -6.13
CA CYS A 53 2.69 4.90 -5.30
C CYS A 53 4.22 4.99 -5.36
N ALA A 54 4.90 3.84 -5.35
CA ALA A 54 6.34 3.77 -5.50
C ALA A 54 6.81 4.31 -6.86
N LEU A 55 6.11 3.96 -7.95
CA LEU A 55 6.42 4.45 -9.30
C LEU A 55 6.20 5.96 -9.45
N THR A 56 5.05 6.46 -8.98
CA THR A 56 4.72 7.89 -9.05
C THR A 56 5.67 8.71 -8.19
N SER A 57 6.05 8.22 -7.00
CA SER A 57 7.08 8.83 -6.16
C SER A 57 8.46 8.87 -6.82
N ALA A 58 8.74 7.93 -7.73
CA ALA A 58 9.94 7.90 -8.57
C ALA A 58 9.83 8.77 -9.85
N GLY A 59 8.73 9.49 -10.03
CA GLY A 59 8.49 10.40 -11.16
C GLY A 59 7.82 9.75 -12.38
N ALA A 60 7.36 8.50 -12.28
CA ALA A 60 6.58 7.89 -13.35
C ALA A 60 5.22 8.58 -13.50
N LEU A 61 4.76 8.72 -14.75
CA LEU A 61 3.47 9.34 -15.05
C LEU A 61 2.33 8.31 -14.95
N SER A 62 1.12 8.81 -14.74
CA SER A 62 -0.08 7.96 -14.61
C SER A 62 -0.29 6.96 -15.75
N PRO A 63 0.00 7.27 -17.04
CA PRO A 63 -0.14 6.28 -18.11
C PRO A 63 0.77 5.06 -17.94
N ASP A 64 2.00 5.24 -17.45
CA ASP A 64 2.94 4.14 -17.23
C ASP A 64 2.49 3.27 -16.06
N ALA A 65 2.02 3.91 -14.98
CA ALA A 65 1.44 3.22 -13.83
C ALA A 65 0.17 2.44 -14.21
N ALA A 66 -0.72 3.03 -15.01
CA ALA A 66 -1.92 2.36 -15.50
C ALA A 66 -1.58 1.18 -16.43
N ALA A 67 -0.56 1.31 -17.28
CA ALA A 67 -0.08 0.23 -18.13
C ALA A 67 0.48 -0.96 -17.32
N MET A 68 1.11 -0.69 -16.18
CA MET A 68 1.49 -1.75 -15.23
C MET A 68 0.26 -2.44 -14.65
N VAL A 69 -0.68 -1.69 -14.06
CA VAL A 69 -1.88 -2.26 -13.42
C VAL A 69 -2.72 -3.08 -14.40
N MET A 70 -2.92 -2.60 -15.63
CA MET A 70 -3.65 -3.34 -16.67
C MET A 70 -3.01 -4.70 -16.96
N ARG A 71 -1.68 -4.77 -17.00
CA ARG A 71 -0.95 -6.03 -17.25
C ARG A 71 -0.97 -6.95 -16.04
N ASP A 72 -0.74 -6.40 -14.86
CA ASP A 72 -0.53 -7.19 -13.65
C ASP A 72 -1.86 -7.77 -13.11
N LEU A 73 -2.99 -7.07 -13.34
CA LEU A 73 -4.33 -7.51 -12.96
C LEU A 73 -5.20 -7.99 -14.12
N GLU A 74 -4.71 -7.92 -15.36
CA GLU A 74 -5.46 -8.27 -16.58
C GLU A 74 -6.78 -7.49 -16.72
N VAL A 75 -6.78 -6.21 -16.33
CA VAL A 75 -7.96 -5.32 -16.34
C VAL A 75 -7.92 -4.32 -17.48
N SER A 76 -9.08 -3.74 -17.79
CA SER A 76 -9.18 -2.64 -18.75
C SER A 76 -8.67 -1.31 -18.16
N VAL A 77 -8.53 -0.31 -19.02
CA VAL A 77 -7.99 1.02 -18.65
C VAL A 77 -8.80 1.72 -17.54
N GLY A 78 -10.12 1.53 -17.49
CA GLY A 78 -10.98 2.16 -16.48
C GLY A 78 -10.60 1.76 -15.06
N PRO A 79 -10.70 0.47 -14.70
CA PRO A 79 -10.25 -0.05 -13.41
C PRO A 79 -8.79 0.31 -13.09
N ALA A 80 -7.90 0.25 -14.07
CA ALA A 80 -6.50 0.62 -13.86
C ALA A 80 -6.33 2.09 -13.48
N MET A 81 -7.03 3.00 -14.14
CA MET A 81 -6.99 4.43 -13.83
C MET A 81 -7.64 4.76 -12.48
N ASP A 82 -8.69 4.04 -12.09
CA ASP A 82 -9.31 4.19 -10.76
C ASP A 82 -8.35 3.71 -9.65
N ILE A 83 -7.65 2.58 -9.85
CA ILE A 83 -6.60 2.10 -8.95
C ILE A 83 -5.47 3.13 -8.83
N VAL A 84 -4.99 3.67 -9.97
CA VAL A 84 -3.92 4.68 -9.97
C VAL A 84 -4.35 5.94 -9.22
N SER A 85 -5.55 6.44 -9.52
CA SER A 85 -6.06 7.66 -8.89
C SER A 85 -6.28 7.46 -7.38
N GLY A 86 -6.84 6.31 -6.98
CA GLY A 86 -7.02 5.96 -5.58
C GLY A 86 -5.69 5.88 -4.83
N ALA A 87 -4.66 5.29 -5.44
CA ALA A 87 -3.35 5.13 -4.83
C ALA A 87 -2.67 6.48 -4.59
N VAL A 88 -2.71 7.38 -5.59
CA VAL A 88 -2.13 8.72 -5.48
C VAL A 88 -2.83 9.57 -4.41
N LEU A 89 -4.12 9.35 -4.18
CA LEU A 89 -4.90 10.13 -3.21
C LEU A 89 -4.78 9.62 -1.78
N ASN A 90 -4.59 8.31 -1.59
CA ASN A 90 -4.76 7.69 -0.27
C ASN A 90 -3.54 6.88 0.20
N LEU A 91 -2.67 6.42 -0.69
CA LEU A 91 -1.52 5.55 -0.35
C LEU A 91 -0.16 6.23 -0.54
N CYS A 92 -0.15 7.34 -1.28
CA CYS A 92 0.93 8.32 -1.29
C CYS A 92 0.61 9.45 -0.30
#